data_AF-A0A350YJK9-F1
#
_entry.id   AF-A0A350YJK9-F1
#
_cell.length_a   1.000
_cell.length_b   1.000
_cell.length_c   1.000
_cell.angle_alpha   90.00
_cell.angle_beta   90.00
_cell.angle_gamma   90.00
#
_symmetry.space_group_name_H-M   'P 1'
#
loop_
_entity.id
_entity.type
_entity.pdbx_description
1 polymer ?
#
loop_
_entity_poly.entity_id
_entity_poly.type
_entity_poly.pdbx_seq_one_letter_code
_entity_poly.pdbx_strand_id
1 'polypeptide(L)'
;MTVGDKTYAYFNLKTAETTLGDLAHLPTALRLLLENMLRHEDGVRITAEDIRTLTSFHALQKKAPQIVFTPTHLVIGDEAGVSALSDIAALVTTIEPYLDAPSSVASNNPLDIIVAQ
;
A
#
# COMPACT_ATOMS: atom_id res chain seq x y z
N MET A 1 12.20 13.19 -9.45
CA MET A 1 12.11 14.63 -9.12
C MET A 1 13.31 14.99 -8.27
N THR A 2 14.10 15.96 -8.71
CA THR A 2 15.27 16.40 -7.95
C THR A 2 14.91 17.69 -7.22
N VAL A 3 15.09 17.72 -5.90
CA VAL A 3 14.87 18.89 -5.06
C VAL A 3 16.17 19.16 -4.30
N GLY A 4 16.88 20.24 -4.68
CA GLY A 4 18.26 20.46 -4.25
C GLY A 4 19.15 19.31 -4.71
N ASP A 5 19.87 18.69 -3.78
CA ASP A 5 20.79 17.57 -4.07
C ASP A 5 20.14 16.18 -3.91
N LYS A 6 18.85 16.11 -3.54
CA LYS A 6 18.14 14.85 -3.32
C LYS A 6 17.27 14.49 -4.52
N THR A 7 17.43 13.26 -5.00
CA THR A 7 16.60 12.69 -6.06
C THR A 7 15.53 11.80 -5.46
N TYR A 8 14.27 12.09 -5.76
CA TYR A 8 13.09 11.35 -5.33
C TYR A 8 12.47 10.61 -6.50
N ALA A 9 12.20 9.32 -6.31
CA ALA A 9 11.35 8.53 -7.21
C ALA A 9 9.89 8.68 -6.77
N TYR A 10 8.99 8.89 -7.73
CA TYR A 10 7.54 8.93 -7.52
C TYR A 10 6.86 8.46 -8.81
N PHE A 11 5.68 7.85 -8.70
CA PHE A 11 4.89 7.52 -9.88
C PHE A 11 4.12 8.75 -10.34
N ASN A 12 4.50 9.27 -11.51
CA ASN A 12 3.85 10.45 -12.08
C ASN A 12 2.50 10.06 -12.70
N LEU A 13 1.42 10.45 -12.04
CA LEU A 13 0.06 10.21 -12.52
C LEU A 13 -0.20 10.83 -13.90
N LYS A 14 0.46 11.94 -14.26
CA LYS A 14 0.35 12.54 -15.59
C LYS A 14 0.92 11.65 -16.69
N THR A 15 1.95 10.88 -16.37
CA THR A 15 2.45 9.84 -17.28
C THR A 15 1.48 8.66 -17.32
N ALA A 16 0.88 8.30 -16.18
CA ALA A 16 -0.13 7.24 -16.12
C ALA A 16 -1.40 7.56 -16.94
N GLU A 17 -1.80 8.83 -17.04
CA GLU A 17 -2.94 9.30 -17.87
C GLU A 17 -2.81 8.86 -19.33
N THR A 18 -1.58 8.77 -19.87
CA THR A 18 -1.35 8.32 -21.25
C THR A 18 -1.83 6.89 -21.51
N THR A 19 -1.90 6.07 -20.47
CA THR A 19 -2.29 4.66 -20.55
C THR A 19 -3.66 4.41 -19.90
N LEU A 20 -3.99 5.14 -18.84
CA LEU A 20 -5.21 4.94 -18.05
C LEU A 20 -6.37 5.87 -18.42
N GLY A 21 -6.13 6.86 -19.30
CA GLY A 21 -7.13 7.87 -19.68
C GLY A 21 -7.10 9.11 -18.80
N ASP A 22 -8.10 9.98 -18.95
CA ASP A 22 -8.25 11.17 -18.12
C ASP A 22 -8.47 10.78 -16.65
N LEU A 23 -7.65 11.33 -15.75
CA LEU A 23 -7.74 11.11 -14.30
C LEU A 23 -8.19 12.38 -13.56
N ALA A 24 -8.49 13.47 -14.26
CA ALA A 24 -8.87 14.75 -13.68
C ALA A 24 -10.22 14.70 -12.95
N HIS A 25 -11.10 13.76 -13.34
CA HIS A 25 -12.39 13.53 -12.67
C HIS A 25 -12.25 12.87 -11.30
N LEU A 26 -11.11 12.23 -11.01
CA LEU A 26 -10.91 11.53 -9.74
C LEU A 26 -10.66 12.51 -8.58
N PRO A 27 -11.40 12.38 -7.46
CA PRO A 27 -11.09 13.09 -6.23
C PRO A 27 -9.64 12.87 -5.80
N THR A 28 -9.03 13.87 -5.15
CA THR A 28 -7.62 13.82 -4.73
C THR A 28 -7.28 12.58 -3.91
N ALA A 29 -8.20 12.11 -3.05
CA ALA A 29 -8.01 10.89 -2.28
C ALA A 29 -7.88 9.63 -3.16
N LEU A 30 -8.68 9.50 -4.22
CA LEU A 30 -8.56 8.37 -5.15
C LEU A 30 -7.28 8.43 -5.99
N ARG A 31 -6.83 9.64 -6.36
CA ARG A 31 -5.53 9.82 -7.03
C ARG A 31 -4.36 9.39 -6.16
N LEU A 32 -4.42 9.63 -4.86
CA LEU A 32 -3.40 9.15 -3.91
C LEU A 32 -3.41 7.61 -3.80
N LEU A 33 -4.58 7.00 -3.71
CA LEU A 33 -4.72 5.54 -3.69
C LEU A 33 -4.23 4.92 -5.01
N LEU A 34 -4.53 5.55 -6.14
CA LEU A 34 -4.08 5.11 -7.45
C LEU A 34 -2.55 5.10 -7.57
N GLU A 35 -1.86 6.14 -7.06
CA GLU A 35 -0.39 6.15 -7.00
C GLU A 35 0.13 4.99 -6.17
N ASN A 36 -0.48 4.73 -5.00
CA ASN A 36 -0.10 3.63 -4.14
C ASN A 36 -0.27 2.28 -4.83
N MET A 37 -1.36 2.08 -5.56
CA MET A 37 -1.61 0.86 -6.33
C MET A 37 -0.60 0.70 -7.46
N LEU A 38 -0.32 1.76 -8.23
CA LEU A 38 0.69 1.74 -9.29
C LEU A 38 2.10 1.41 -8.75
N ARG A 39 2.43 1.90 -7.56
CA ARG A 39 3.74 1.67 -6.93
C ARG A 39 3.93 0.24 -6.41
N HIS A 40 2.84 -0.49 -6.15
CA HIS A 40 2.89 -1.86 -5.62
C HIS A 40 2.14 -2.87 -6.52
N GLU A 41 1.97 -2.55 -7.81
CA GLU A 41 1.45 -3.51 -8.79
C GLU A 41 2.42 -4.68 -8.89
N ASP A 42 1.93 -5.89 -8.61
CA ASP A 42 2.71 -7.12 -8.56
C ASP A 42 2.05 -8.26 -9.34
N GLY A 43 0.92 -7.98 -10.01
CA GLY A 43 0.13 -8.95 -10.76
C GLY A 43 -0.61 -9.99 -9.91
N VAL A 44 -0.50 -9.95 -8.58
CA VAL A 44 -1.08 -10.93 -7.67
C VAL A 44 -1.99 -10.27 -6.64
N ARG A 45 -1.46 -9.34 -5.85
CA ARG A 45 -2.20 -8.59 -4.83
C ARG A 45 -2.82 -7.33 -5.42
N ILE A 46 -2.09 -6.66 -6.31
CA ILE A 46 -2.58 -5.49 -7.04
C ILE A 46 -2.37 -5.79 -8.51
N THR A 47 -3.48 -5.92 -9.24
CA THR A 47 -3.45 -6.21 -10.67
C THR A 47 -3.67 -4.95 -11.50
N ALA A 48 -3.18 -4.96 -12.74
CA ALA A 48 -3.52 -3.93 -13.73
C ALA A 48 -5.04 -3.78 -13.97
N GLU A 49 -5.84 -4.82 -13.70
CA GLU A 49 -7.30 -4.77 -13.79
C GLU A 49 -7.93 -4.02 -12.62
N ASP A 50 -7.44 -4.22 -11.40
CA ASP A 50 -7.88 -3.45 -10.22
C ASP A 50 -7.61 -1.95 -10.41
N ILE A 51 -6.44 -1.62 -10.96
CA ILE A 51 -6.05 -0.24 -11.28
C ILE A 51 -7.02 0.37 -12.30
N ARG A 52 -7.32 -0.33 -13.40
CA ARG A 52 -8.29 0.13 -14.42
C ARG A 52 -9.71 0.26 -13.88
N THR A 53 -10.08 -0.63 -12.96
CA THR A 53 -11.39 -0.58 -12.30
C THR A 53 -11.51 0.67 -11.44
N LEU A 54 -10.44 1.04 -10.71
CA LEU A 54 -10.40 2.27 -9.93
C LEU A 54 -10.49 3.52 -10.81
N THR A 55 -9.78 3.57 -11.94
CA THR A 55 -9.82 4.76 -12.81
C THR A 55 -11.17 4.97 -13.49
N SER A 56 -11.89 3.86 -13.73
CA SER A 56 -13.24 3.86 -14.30
C SER A 56 -14.35 4.07 -13.26
N PHE A 57 -14.01 4.19 -11.97
CA PHE A 57 -14.98 4.35 -10.90
C PHE A 57 -15.64 5.74 -10.93
N HIS A 58 -16.95 5.76 -10.69
CA HIS A 58 -17.74 6.98 -10.57
C HIS A 58 -18.61 6.91 -9.31
N ALA A 59 -18.77 8.01 -8.59
CA ALA A 59 -19.49 8.07 -7.30
C ALA A 59 -20.98 7.62 -7.38
N LEU A 60 -21.54 7.55 -8.59
CA LEU A 60 -22.90 7.08 -8.86
C LEU A 60 -23.00 5.57 -9.08
N GLN A 61 -21.87 4.85 -9.10
CA GLN A 61 -21.88 3.40 -9.22
C GLN A 61 -22.41 2.75 -7.94
N LYS A 62 -23.21 1.69 -8.09
CA LYS A 62 -23.83 0.97 -6.97
C LYS A 62 -22.84 0.24 -6.07
N LYS A 63 -21.63 -0.05 -6.55
CA LYS A 63 -20.62 -0.82 -5.83
C LYS A 63 -19.28 -0.11 -5.92
N ALA A 64 -18.67 0.15 -4.77
CA ALA A 64 -17.30 0.63 -4.72
C ALA A 64 -16.33 -0.50 -5.12
N PRO A 65 -15.27 -0.20 -5.89
CA PRO A 65 -14.23 -1.17 -6.17
C PRO A 65 -13.54 -1.57 -4.86
N GLN A 66 -13.07 -2.82 -4.80
CA GLN A 66 -12.16 -3.22 -3.75
C GLN A 66 -10.81 -2.56 -4.02
N ILE A 67 -10.25 -1.91 -3.00
CA ILE A 67 -8.97 -1.21 -3.11
C ILE A 67 -8.00 -1.87 -2.17
N VAL A 68 -6.85 -2.28 -2.71
CA VAL A 68 -5.70 -2.72 -1.93
C VAL A 68 -4.82 -1.50 -1.71
N PHE A 69 -4.46 -1.25 -0.45
CA PHE A 69 -3.64 -0.12 -0.05
C PHE A 69 -2.50 -0.64 0.83
N THR A 70 -1.27 -0.26 0.47
CA THR A 70 -0.07 -0.62 1.21
C THR A 70 0.44 0.63 1.95
N PRO A 71 0.05 0.84 3.22
CA PRO A 71 0.56 1.95 4.01
C PRO A 71 2.06 1.78 4.29
N THR A 72 2.73 2.91 4.51
CA THR A 72 4.15 2.92 4.92
C THR A 72 4.33 3.02 6.43
N HIS A 73 3.34 3.61 7.13
CA HIS A 73 3.38 3.78 8.58
C HIS A 73 2.01 3.44 9.17
N LEU A 74 2.03 2.85 10.36
CA LEU A 74 0.85 2.52 11.15
C LEU A 74 0.98 3.18 12.52
N VAL A 75 0.07 4.09 12.86
CA VAL A 75 -0.02 4.69 14.20
C VAL A 75 -1.16 4.03 14.95
N ILE A 76 -0.86 3.45 16.10
CA ILE A 76 -1.84 2.75 16.96
C ILE A 76 -1.69 3.19 18.41
N GLY A 77 -2.80 3.18 19.14
CA GLY A 77 -2.79 3.47 20.57
C GLY A 77 -2.12 2.35 21.37
N ASP A 78 -1.62 2.67 22.56
CA ASP A 78 -0.83 1.78 23.42
C ASP A 78 -1.44 0.38 23.60
N GLU A 79 -2.68 0.29 24.08
CA GLU A 79 -3.38 -0.99 24.31
C GLU A 79 -3.55 -1.84 23.04
N ALA A 80 -3.89 -1.19 21.92
CA ALA A 80 -4.02 -1.87 20.64
C ALA A 80 -2.64 -2.27 20.06
N GLY A 81 -1.61 -1.47 20.34
CA GLY A 81 -0.24 -1.71 19.92
C GLY A 81 0.38 -2.90 20.63
N VAL A 82 0.21 -3.00 21.94
CA VAL A 82 0.68 -4.15 22.72
C VAL A 82 0.02 -5.44 22.25
N SER A 83 -1.29 -5.41 22.02
CA SER A 83 -2.03 -6.57 21.48
C SER A 83 -1.54 -6.98 20.09
N ALA A 84 -1.38 -6.02 19.18
CA ALA A 84 -0.91 -6.28 17.82
C ALA A 84 0.53 -6.83 17.79
N LEU A 85 1.43 -6.30 18.63
CA LEU A 85 2.80 -6.79 18.76
C LEU A 85 2.84 -8.21 19.33
N SER A 86 1.97 -8.52 20.30
CA SER A 86 1.82 -9.88 20.84
C SER A 86 1.39 -10.86 19.75
N ASP A 87 0.41 -10.49 18.92
CA ASP A 87 -0.05 -11.33 17.81
C ASP A 87 1.06 -11.57 16.78
N ILE A 88 1.81 -10.52 16.41
CA ILE A 88 2.96 -10.63 15.49
C ILE A 88 4.00 -11.58 16.07
N ALA A 89 4.32 -11.47 17.37
CA ALA A 89 5.27 -12.35 18.03
C ALA A 89 4.80 -13.82 18.04
N ALA A 90 3.51 -14.06 18.25
CA ALA A 90 2.92 -15.40 18.19
C ALA A 90 3.00 -15.99 16.78
N LEU A 91 2.72 -15.18 15.75
CA LEU A 91 2.87 -15.59 14.34
C LEU A 91 4.32 -15.95 14.02
N VAL A 92 5.29 -15.12 14.41
CA VAL A 92 6.72 -15.37 14.20
C VAL A 92 7.14 -16.69 14.87
N THR A 93 6.74 -16.90 16.13
CA THR A 93 7.03 -18.15 16.87
C THR A 93 6.40 -19.38 16.19
N THR A 94 5.23 -19.21 15.59
CA THR A 94 4.51 -20.31 14.91
C THR A 94 5.17 -20.69 13.59
N ILE A 95 5.68 -19.72 12.84
CA ILE A 95 6.31 -19.96 11.52
C ILE A 95 7.78 -20.35 11.64
N GLU A 96 8.46 -20.01 12.74
CA GLU A 96 9.88 -20.28 12.96
C GLU A 96 10.31 -21.74 12.68
N PRO A 97 9.57 -22.78 13.12
CA PRO A 97 9.91 -24.18 12.82
C PRO A 97 9.82 -24.56 11.34
N TYR A 98 9.15 -23.74 10.52
CA TYR A 98 8.92 -23.97 9.09
C TYR A 98 9.86 -23.14 8.20
N LEU A 99 10.74 -22.34 8.79
CA LEU A 99 11.73 -21.56 8.05
C LEU A 99 13.04 -22.36 7.92
N ASP A 100 13.46 -22.61 6.69
CA ASP A 100 14.78 -23.20 6.42
C ASP A 100 15.88 -22.14 6.69
N ALA A 101 16.69 -22.37 7.73
CA ALA A 101 17.78 -21.49 8.21
C ALA A 101 17.30 -20.13 8.77
N PRO A 102 18.14 -19.34 9.49
CA PRO A 102 17.74 -18.07 10.12
C PRO A 102 17.58 -16.98 9.06
N SER A 103 16.60 -17.16 8.18
CA SER A 103 16.12 -16.15 7.26
C SER A 103 15.25 -15.20 8.08
N SER A 104 15.68 -13.94 8.19
CA SER A 104 14.90 -12.90 8.85
C SER A 104 13.48 -12.89 8.25
N VAL A 105 12.46 -12.93 9.10
CA VAL A 105 11.06 -12.64 8.71
C VAL A 105 10.95 -11.15 8.41
N ALA A 106 11.66 -10.68 7.40
CA ALA A 106 11.64 -9.31 6.96
C ALA A 106 10.55 -9.17 5.90
N SER A 107 9.57 -8.32 6.18
CA SER A 107 8.57 -7.93 5.18
C SER A 107 9.27 -7.24 4.02
N ASN A 108 8.95 -7.64 2.78
CA ASN A 108 9.42 -6.95 1.57
C ASN A 108 8.91 -5.50 1.46
N ASN A 109 7.90 -5.14 2.27
CA ASN A 109 7.45 -3.77 2.46
C ASN A 109 7.74 -3.34 3.90
N PRO A 110 8.77 -2.52 4.16
CA PRO A 110 9.03 -2.02 5.50
C PRO A 110 7.82 -1.20 5.96
N LEU A 111 7.24 -1.60 7.10
CA LEU A 111 6.13 -0.92 7.75
C LEU A 111 6.63 -0.40 9.10
N ASP A 112 6.57 0.91 9.28
CA ASP A 112 6.90 1.54 10.55
C ASP A 112 5.67 1.55 11.47
N ILE A 113 5.73 0.84 12.60
CA ILE A 113 4.66 0.82 13.61
C ILE A 113 5.03 1.80 14.74
N ILE A 114 4.15 2.77 14.97
CA ILE A 114 4.30 3.78 16.02
C ILE A 114 3.22 3.53 17.07
N VAL A 115 3.66 3.22 18.30
CA VAL A 115 2.78 3.09 19.46
C VAL A 115 2.72 4.44 20.16
N ALA A 116 1.53 5.06 20.15
CA ALA A 116 1.27 6.35 20.75
C ALA A 116 0.48 6.20 22.05
N GLN A 117 0.78 7.07 23.03
CA GLN A 117 0.11 7.14 24.32
C GLN A 117 -1.29 7.75 24.24
#